data_AF-A0A1J3D608-F1
#
_entry.id   AF-A0A1J3D608-F1
#
_cell.length_a   1.000
_cell.length_b   1.000
_cell.length_c   1.000
_cell.angle_alpha   90.00
_cell.angle_beta   90.00
_cell.angle_gamma   90.00
#
_symmetry.space_group_name_H-M   'P 1'
#
loop_
_entity.id
_entity.type
_entity.pdbx_description
1 polymer ?
#
loop_
_entity_poly.entity_id
_entity_poly.type
_entity_poly.pdbx_seq_one_letter_code
_entity_poly.pdbx_strand_id
1 'polypeptide(L)' 'CMAKVVRCGGKLFYIWEGKYMRNKPNYRRKIWCAEIVLQKRDGGETWGNVEWVDVVLTVPMESQLLCCHSVSV' A
#
# COMPACT_ATOMS: atom_id res chain seq x y z
N CYS A 1 6.85 -5.19 -10.11
CA CYS A 1 5.88 -4.67 -9.13
C CYS A 1 6.67 -4.15 -7.95
N MET A 2 6.70 -2.84 -7.74
CA MET A 2 7.30 -2.26 -6.54
C MET A 2 6.23 -2.13 -5.44
N ALA A 3 6.65 -2.41 -4.21
CA ALA A 3 5.85 -2.18 -3.02
C ALA A 3 6.71 -1.51 -1.94
N LYS A 4 6.07 -0.75 -1.07
CA LYS A 4 6.71 -0.05 0.05
C LYS A 4 5.88 -0.27 1.30
N VAL A 5 6.56 -0.35 2.44
CA VAL A 5 5.93 -0.42 3.75
C VAL A 5 6.35 0.79 4.55
N VAL A 6 5.39 1.47 5.15
CA VAL A 6 5.65 2.61 6.03
C VAL A 6 4.88 2.47 7.33
N ARG A 7 5.44 2.99 8.42
CA ARG A 7 4.75 3.06 9.71
C ARG A 7 4.18 4.47 9.90
N CYS A 8 2.90 4.55 10.22
CA CYS A 8 2.21 5.82 10.49
C CYS A 8 1.10 5.61 11.52
N GLY A 9 0.97 6.50 12.51
CA GLY A 9 -0.11 6.45 13.51
C GLY A 9 -0.18 5.12 14.30
N GLY A 10 0.96 4.47 14.56
CA GLY A 10 1.00 3.17 15.23
C GLY A 10 0.63 1.96 14.35
N LYS A 11 0.21 2.17 13.10
CA LYS A 11 -0.15 1.15 12.12
C LYS A 11 0.92 0.99 11.04
N LEU A 12 0.84 -0.09 10.27
CA LEU A 12 1.62 -0.28 9.05
C LEU A 12 0.75 0.01 7.83
N PHE A 13 1.36 0.59 6.81
CA PHE A 13 0.74 0.81 5.51
C PHE A 13 1.58 0.11 4.45
N TYR A 14 0.94 -0.78 3.70
CA TYR A 14 1.54 -1.49 2.57
C TYR A 14 1.02 -0.84 1.28
N ILE A 15 1.90 -0.22 0.51
CA ILE A 15 1.55 0.52 -0.71
C ILE A 15 2.21 -0.16 -1.90
N TRP A 16 1.46 -0.42 -2.96
CA TRP A 16 1.99 -1.13 -4.13
C TRP A 16 1.36 -0.70 -5.44
N GLU A 17 2.08 -1.02 -6.51
CA GLU A 17 1.62 -0.82 -7.89
C GLU A 17 0.72 -1.98 -8.33
N GLY A 18 -0.51 -1.68 -8.73
CA GLY A 18 -1.45 -2.66 -9.27
C GLY A 18 -0.97 -3.27 -10.60
N LYS A 19 -1.36 -4.52 -10.86
CA LYS A 19 -1.03 -5.22 -12.12
C LYS A 19 -1.65 -4.53 -13.33
N TYR A 20 -0.92 -4.52 -14.44
CA TYR A 20 -1.36 -3.99 -15.73
C TYR A 20 -2.54 -4.80 -16.28
N MET A 21 -3.65 -4.13 -16.60
CA MET A 21 -4.85 -4.73 -17.18
C MET A 21 -4.86 -4.57 -18.69
N ARG A 22 -3.95 -5.20 -19.47
CA ARG A 22 -3.51 -4.95 -20.88
C ARG A 22 -4.52 -4.60 -22.02
N ASN A 23 -5.85 -4.65 -21.83
CA ASN A 23 -6.85 -4.34 -22.89
C ASN A 23 -7.75 -3.06 -22.78
N LYS A 24 -7.25 -1.84 -22.51
CA LYS A 24 -8.01 -0.58 -22.38
C LYS A 24 -7.22 0.61 -22.96
N PRO A 25 -7.82 1.43 -23.84
CA PRO A 25 -7.20 2.69 -24.25
C PRO A 25 -7.07 3.63 -23.03
N ASN A 26 -5.98 4.40 -22.95
CA ASN A 26 -5.59 5.22 -21.78
C ASN A 26 -5.23 4.42 -20.50
N TYR A 27 -4.21 3.57 -20.59
CA TYR A 27 -3.66 2.87 -19.44
C TYR A 27 -3.27 3.81 -18.31
N ARG A 28 -3.95 3.67 -17.17
CA ARG A 28 -3.51 4.27 -15.91
C ARG A 28 -3.15 3.17 -14.92
N ARG A 29 -2.09 3.38 -14.16
CA ARG A 29 -1.63 2.49 -13.09
C ARG A 29 -2.36 2.86 -11.80
N LYS A 30 -2.91 1.88 -11.12
CA LYS A 30 -3.52 2.05 -9.80
C LYS A 30 -2.46 1.85 -8.73
N ILE A 31 -2.34 2.79 -7.81
CA ILE A 31 -1.59 2.64 -6.57
C ILE A 31 -2.56 2.20 -5.50
N TRP A 32 -2.29 1.05 -4.93
CA TRP A 32 -3.08 0.47 -3.86
C TRP A 32 -2.41 0.73 -2.52
N CYS A 33 -3.23 0.80 -1.48
CA CYS A 33 -2.78 0.91 -0.11
C CYS A 33 -3.59 -0.05 0.75
N ALA A 34 -2.91 -0.77 1.63
CA ALA A 34 -3.53 -1.57 2.68
C ALA A 34 -3.09 -1.01 4.02
N GLU A 35 -4.07 -0.72 4.88
CA GLU A 35 -3.83 -0.38 6.28
C GLU A 35 -3.81 -1.66 7.10
N ILE A 36 -2.74 -1.85 7.87
CA ILE A 36 -2.47 -3.06 8.63
C ILE A 36 -2.28 -2.68 10.09
N VAL A 37 -3.18 -3.16 10.94
CA VAL A 37 -3.01 -3.06 12.40
C VAL A 37 -2.14 -4.21 12.89
N LEU A 38 -1.18 -3.89 13.75
CA LEU A 38 -0.35 -4.90 14.40
C LEU A 38 -0.98 -5.26 15.76
N GLN A 39 -1.20 -6.55 15.97
CA GLN A 39 -1.69 -7.09 17.23
C GLN A 39 -0.63 -8.02 17.83
N LYS A 40 -0.34 -7.83 19.12
CA LYS A 40 0.50 -8.76 19.88
C LYS A 40 -0.41 -9.85 20.47
N ARG A 41 -0.01 -11.10 20.32
CA ARG A 41 -0.68 -12.24 20.93
C ARG A 41 0.12 -12.80 22.10
N ASP A 42 -0.55 -13.60 22.91
CA ASP A 42 0.09 -14.40 23.96
C ASP A 42 1.19 -15.26 23.35
N GLY A 43 2.36 -15.31 24.01
CA GLY A 43 3.56 -15.96 23.46
C GLY A 43 4.49 -15.03 22.67
N GLY A 44 4.18 -13.73 22.56
CA GLY A 44 5.09 -12.72 22.01
C GLY A 44 5.05 -12.60 20.48
N GLU A 45 4.19 -13.37 19.81
CA GLU A 45 3.97 -13.25 18.38
C GLU A 45 3.28 -11.93 18.02
N THR A 46 3.64 -11.35 16.88
CA THR A 46 2.98 -10.16 16.32
C THR A 46 2.35 -10.50 14.99
N TRP A 47 1.05 -10.26 14.87
CA TRP A 47 0.25 -10.54 13.67
C TRP A 47 -0.20 -9.22 13.05
N GLY A 48 -0.32 -9.16 11.72
CA GLY A 48 -0.89 -8.03 11.00
C GLY A 48 -2.29 -8.38 10.50
N ASN A 49 -3.29 -7.59 10.89
CA ASN A 49 -4.63 -7.67 10.30
C ASN A 49 -4.83 -6.53 9.31
N VAL A 50 -5.33 -6.83 8.11
CA VAL A 50 -5.68 -5.82 7.11
C VAL A 50 -7.05 -5.25 7.46
N GLU A 51 -7.09 -4.01 7.92
CA GLU A 51 -8.34 -3.31 8.28
C GLU A 51 -8.99 -2.68 7.05
N TRP A 52 -8.17 -2.23 6.09
CA TRP A 52 -8.64 -1.55 4.90
C TRP A 52 -7.71 -1.80 3.72
N VAL A 53 -8.28 -1.90 2.53
CA VAL A 53 -7.52 -1.98 1.29
C VAL A 53 -8.29 -1.31 0.16
N ASP A 54 -7.67 -0.33 -0.50
CA ASP A 54 -8.25 0.30 -1.68
C ASP A 54 -7.19 0.96 -2.58
N VAL A 55 -7.65 1.44 -3.74
CA VAL A 55 -6.90 2.29 -4.66
C VAL A 55 -6.89 3.72 -4.12
N VAL A 56 -5.73 4.19 -3.68
CA VAL A 56 -5.54 5.56 -3.19
C VAL A 56 -5.24 6.55 -4.31
N LEU A 57 -4.68 6.07 -5.41
CA LEU A 57 -4.27 6.94 -6.51
C LEU A 57 -4.29 6.21 -7.84
N THR A 58 -4.57 6.95 -8.91
CA THR A 58 -4.47 6.46 -10.29
C THR A 58 -3.56 7.37 -11.10
N VAL A 59 -2.41 6.86 -11.52
CA VAL A 59 -1.30 7.61 -12.15
C VAL A 59 -1.09 7.20 -13.61
N PRO A 60 -0.37 7.98 -14.43
CA PRO A 60 0.08 7.54 -15.76
C PRO A 60 0.87 6.22 -15.70
N MET A 61 0.89 5.46 -16.79
CA MET A 61 1.43 4.09 -16.77
C MET A 61 2.93 4.04 -16.50
N GLU A 62 3.67 5.07 -16.92
CA GLU A 62 5.11 5.26 -16.78
C GLU A 62 5.53 5.68 -15.36
N SER A 63 4.58 6.06 -14.50
CA SER A 63 4.88 6.44 -13.12
C SER A 63 5.35 5.24 -12.29
N GLN A 64 6.25 5.49 -11.34
CA GLN A 64 6.85 4.46 -10.48
C GLN A 64 6.80 4.85 -9.01
N LEU A 65 6.56 3.87 -8.15
CA LEU A 65 6.62 4.04 -6.69
C LEU A 65 8.08 3.97 -6.20
N LEU A 66 8.73 5.14 -6.07
CA LEU A 66 10.14 5.23 -5.68
C LEU A 66 10.35 5.13 -4.16
N CYS A 67 9.67 5.99 -3.39
CA CYS A 67 9.75 6.06 -1.94
C CYS A 67 8.36 6.27 -1.32
N CYS A 68 8.25 6.01 -0.02
CA CYS A 68 7.06 6.29 0.75
C CYS A 68 7.49 6.73 2.15
N HIS A 69 7.06 7.93 2.55
CA HIS A 69 7.38 8.53 3.84
C HIS A 69 6.08 8.89 4.55
N SER A 70 6.03 8.62 5.85
CA SER A 70 4.94 9.08 6.70
C SER A 70 5.19 10.54 7.09
N VAL A 71 4.11 11.31 7.12
CA VAL A 71 4.10 12.69 7.63
C VAL A 71 3.06 12.72 8.75
N SER A 72 3.43 13.30 9.89
CA SER A 72 2.53 13.54 11.01
C SER A 72 2.11 15.01 10.99
N VAL A 73 0.82 15.26 11.21
CA VAL A 73 0.22 16.61 11.31
C VAL A 73 0.20 17.05 12.76
#